data_AF-A0A7X6PAA8-F1
#
_entry.id   AF-A0A7X6PAA8-F1
#
_cell.length_a   1.000
_cell.length_b   1.000
_cell.length_c   1.000
_cell.angle_alpha   90.00
_cell.angle_beta   90.00
_cell.angle_gamma   90.00
#
_symmetry.space_group_name_H-M   'P 1'
#
loop_
_entity.id
_entity.type
_entity.pdbx_description
1 polymer ?
#
loop_
_entity_poly.entity_id
_entity_poly.type
_entity_poly.pdbx_seq_one_letter_code
_entity_poly.pdbx_strand_id
1 'polypeptide(L)'
;MILKQLTNYILSIYYYLNSSYRMWHSHNAQVDDLIYTTKSNVNINVYHGKKPESPYDFIVKYKELNKRERTPKHIHIIVEMYVKYAYNPTLTLQLKEHILNMFNQIKPIDYFPPKLQFFKPEHTNPFQDLDKVGEFTVEFLLVTTELLAIQEKTNYPEGSLTESLYNDFGVKDRFSVISKAVLKRIR
;
A
#
# COMPACT_ATOMS: atom_id res chain seq x y z
N MET A 1 4.69 -53.43 -17.82
CA MET A 1 4.81 -52.07 -18.39
C MET A 1 3.56 -51.23 -18.15
N ILE A 2 2.37 -51.75 -18.46
CA ILE A 2 1.05 -51.09 -18.30
C ILE A 2 0.74 -50.69 -16.84
N LEU A 3 1.01 -51.55 -15.86
CA LEU A 3 0.74 -51.28 -14.45
C LEU A 3 1.51 -50.06 -13.91
N LYS A 4 2.75 -49.85 -14.40
CA LYS A 4 3.64 -48.76 -13.98
C LYS A 4 3.23 -47.40 -14.57
N GLN A 5 2.64 -47.41 -15.76
CA GLN A 5 2.03 -46.22 -16.35
C GLN A 5 0.76 -45.81 -15.61
N LEU A 6 -0.07 -46.78 -15.22
CA LEU A 6 -1.29 -46.55 -14.44
C LEU A 6 -0.99 -45.95 -13.06
N THR A 7 0.02 -46.46 -12.35
CA THR A 7 0.45 -45.88 -11.07
C THR A 7 0.97 -44.45 -11.22
N ASN A 8 1.76 -44.17 -12.26
CA ASN A 8 2.27 -42.82 -12.52
C ASN A 8 1.16 -41.83 -12.86
N TYR A 9 0.14 -42.28 -13.59
CA TYR A 9 -1.02 -41.45 -13.94
C TYR A 9 -1.84 -41.09 -12.69
N ILE A 10 -2.13 -42.07 -11.82
CA ILE A 10 -2.81 -41.81 -10.54
C ILE A 10 -1.99 -40.85 -9.67
N LEU A 11 -0.67 -41.02 -9.60
CA LEU A 11 0.22 -40.12 -8.87
C LEU A 11 0.14 -38.68 -9.42
N SER A 12 0.13 -38.53 -10.74
CA SER A 12 0.06 -37.22 -11.40
C SER A 12 -1.26 -36.50 -11.12
N ILE A 13 -2.39 -37.23 -11.13
CA ILE A 13 -3.70 -36.71 -10.76
C ILE A 13 -3.71 -36.31 -9.29
N TYR A 14 -3.18 -37.14 -8.40
CA TYR A 14 -3.08 -36.82 -6.98
C TYR A 14 -2.29 -35.52 -6.74
N TYR A 15 -1.12 -35.37 -7.35
CA TYR A 15 -0.32 -34.15 -7.21
C TYR A 15 -1.01 -32.94 -7.83
N TYR A 16 -1.66 -33.08 -8.98
CA TYR A 16 -2.41 -32.01 -9.62
C TYR A 16 -3.61 -31.55 -8.78
N LEU A 17 -4.37 -32.49 -8.21
CA LEU A 17 -5.49 -32.17 -7.34
C LEU A 17 -5.02 -31.54 -6.02
N ASN A 18 -3.94 -32.06 -5.42
CA ASN A 18 -3.38 -31.49 -4.20
C ASN A 18 -2.78 -30.08 -4.44
N SER A 19 -2.12 -29.84 -5.58
CA SER A 19 -1.64 -28.50 -5.94
C SER A 19 -2.81 -27.55 -6.21
N SER A 20 -3.84 -28.02 -6.91
CA SER A 20 -5.04 -27.21 -7.21
C SER A 20 -5.81 -26.88 -5.94
N TYR A 21 -5.96 -27.84 -5.02
CA TYR A 21 -6.56 -27.62 -3.71
C TYR A 21 -5.75 -26.63 -2.87
N ARG A 22 -4.42 -26.76 -2.83
CA ARG A 22 -3.54 -25.80 -2.14
C ARG A 22 -3.62 -24.40 -2.75
N MET A 23 -3.67 -24.29 -4.08
CA MET A 23 -3.85 -23.01 -4.77
C MET A 23 -5.22 -22.40 -4.48
N TRP A 24 -6.29 -23.18 -4.57
CA TRP A 24 -7.66 -22.75 -4.29
C TRP A 24 -7.84 -22.34 -2.82
N HIS A 25 -7.34 -23.13 -1.88
CA HIS A 25 -7.37 -22.80 -0.46
C HIS A 25 -6.49 -21.58 -0.14
N SER A 26 -5.34 -21.43 -0.80
CA SER A 26 -4.51 -20.22 -0.65
C SER A 26 -5.18 -18.98 -1.24
N HIS A 27 -5.97 -19.14 -2.30
CA HIS A 27 -6.70 -18.04 -2.93
C HIS A 27 -7.95 -17.65 -2.12
N ASN A 28 -8.68 -18.63 -1.58
CA ASN A 28 -9.84 -18.36 -0.73
C ASN A 28 -9.48 -17.93 0.70
N ALA A 29 -8.29 -18.29 1.19
CA ALA A 29 -7.74 -17.69 2.40
C ALA A 29 -7.25 -16.25 2.18
N GLN A 30 -7.11 -15.83 0.91
CA GLN A 30 -6.99 -14.43 0.50
C GLN A 30 -8.38 -13.88 0.17
N VAL A 31 -9.32 -13.91 1.13
CA VAL A 31 -10.43 -12.97 1.03
C VAL A 31 -9.80 -11.58 1.08
N ASP A 32 -9.83 -10.85 -0.03
CA ASP A 32 -9.33 -9.49 -0.08
C ASP A 32 -10.12 -8.65 0.93
N ASP A 33 -9.49 -8.25 2.03
CA ASP A 33 -10.11 -7.33 2.96
C ASP A 33 -10.12 -5.94 2.32
N LEU A 34 -11.24 -5.61 1.69
CA LEU A 34 -11.50 -4.31 1.10
C LEU A 34 -11.58 -3.28 2.22
N ILE A 35 -10.62 -2.37 2.25
CA ILE A 35 -10.59 -1.27 3.23
C ILE A 35 -11.37 -0.07 2.71
N TYR A 36 -11.18 0.27 1.44
CA TYR A 36 -11.73 1.48 0.87
C TYR A 36 -11.91 1.38 -0.64
N THR A 37 -12.96 2.02 -1.16
CA THR A 37 -13.14 2.23 -2.61
C THR A 37 -13.19 3.72 -2.87
N THR A 38 -12.28 4.22 -3.71
CA THR A 38 -12.22 5.63 -4.08
C THR A 38 -13.37 6.02 -4.99
N LYS A 39 -13.64 7.32 -5.14
CA LYS A 39 -14.63 7.84 -6.10
C LYS A 39 -14.30 7.46 -7.55
N SER A 40 -13.03 7.24 -7.84
CA SER A 40 -12.54 6.77 -9.15
C SER A 40 -12.62 5.25 -9.32
N ASN A 41 -13.38 4.53 -8.47
CA ASN A 41 -13.52 3.08 -8.48
C ASN A 41 -12.18 2.33 -8.37
N VAL A 42 -11.28 2.84 -7.53
CA VAL A 42 -10.05 2.14 -7.16
C VAL A 42 -10.28 1.44 -5.84
N ASN A 43 -10.19 0.11 -5.85
CA ASN A 43 -10.31 -0.71 -4.65
C ASN A 43 -8.96 -0.75 -3.95
N ILE A 44 -8.94 -0.48 -2.64
CA ILE A 44 -7.77 -0.56 -1.78
C ILE A 44 -7.99 -1.72 -0.80
N ASN A 45 -7.17 -2.75 -0.97
CA ASN A 45 -7.28 -4.02 -0.26
C ASN A 45 -6.04 -4.22 0.64
N VAL A 46 -6.21 -5.01 1.69
CA VAL A 46 -5.09 -5.43 2.54
C VAL A 46 -5.02 -6.95 2.63
N TYR A 47 -3.80 -7.43 2.84
CA TYR A 47 -3.48 -8.85 2.93
C TYR A 47 -2.56 -9.07 4.12
N HIS A 48 -2.63 -10.23 4.76
CA HIS A 48 -1.64 -10.61 5.75
C HIS A 48 -0.21 -10.52 5.20
N GLY A 49 0.64 -9.87 5.98
CA GLY A 49 2.07 -9.80 5.76
C GLY A 49 2.76 -11.11 6.08
N LYS A 50 4.09 -11.12 5.98
CA LYS A 50 4.90 -12.34 6.19
C LYS A 50 6.00 -12.16 7.21
N LYS A 51 6.09 -11.00 7.88
CA LYS A 51 7.14 -10.72 8.85
C LYS A 51 6.91 -11.51 10.13
N PRO A 52 7.83 -12.42 10.52
CA PRO A 52 7.69 -13.18 11.76
C PRO A 52 7.65 -12.30 13.01
N GLU A 53 8.40 -11.19 12.99
CA GLU A 53 8.51 -10.24 14.09
C GLU A 53 7.26 -9.34 14.30
N SER A 54 6.31 -9.35 13.37
CA SER A 54 5.11 -8.50 13.45
C SER A 54 3.85 -9.32 13.15
N PRO A 55 3.11 -9.77 14.19
CA PRO A 55 1.94 -10.63 14.03
C PRO A 55 0.79 -9.95 13.26
N TYR A 56 0.79 -8.62 13.20
CA TYR A 56 -0.19 -7.80 12.50
C TYR A 56 0.41 -7.08 11.29
N ASP A 57 1.51 -7.59 10.72
CA ASP A 57 2.02 -7.13 9.43
C ASP A 57 0.95 -7.33 8.35
N PHE A 58 0.84 -6.36 7.46
CA PHE A 58 -0.06 -6.42 6.31
C PHE A 58 0.56 -5.76 5.10
N ILE A 59 0.04 -6.11 3.92
CA ILE A 59 0.45 -5.57 2.63
C ILE A 59 -0.74 -4.83 2.05
N VAL A 60 -0.54 -3.55 1.75
CA VAL A 60 -1.51 -2.74 1.00
C VAL A 60 -1.41 -3.06 -0.48
N LYS A 61 -2.56 -3.21 -1.13
CA LYS A 61 -2.64 -3.26 -2.59
C LYS A 61 -3.81 -2.45 -3.09
N TYR A 62 -3.76 -2.07 -4.35
CA TYR A 62 -4.86 -1.40 -5.02
C TYR A 62 -5.11 -1.98 -6.40
N LYS A 63 -6.37 -1.90 -6.83
CA LYS A 63 -6.82 -2.37 -8.13
C LYS A 63 -7.76 -1.36 -8.76
N GLU A 64 -7.35 -0.83 -9.90
CA GLU A 64 -8.22 -0.03 -10.77
C GLU A 64 -9.04 -0.94 -11.69
N LEU A 65 -10.15 -0.42 -12.19
CA LEU A 65 -11.02 -1.14 -13.12
C LEU A 65 -10.23 -1.65 -14.34
N ASN A 66 -10.35 -2.94 -14.62
CA ASN A 66 -9.67 -3.64 -15.73
C ASN A 66 -8.14 -3.59 -15.70
N LYS A 67 -7.51 -3.14 -14.61
CA LYS A 67 -6.06 -3.18 -14.44
C LYS A 67 -5.65 -4.29 -13.49
N ARG A 68 -4.38 -4.70 -13.61
CA ARG A 68 -3.75 -5.60 -12.65
C ARG A 68 -3.63 -4.90 -11.30
N GLU A 69 -3.87 -5.67 -10.24
CA GLU A 69 -3.59 -5.24 -8.88
C GLU A 69 -2.10 -4.91 -8.68
N ARG A 70 -1.82 -3.83 -7.95
CA ARG A 70 -0.47 -3.32 -7.68
C ARG A 70 -0.28 -3.01 -6.21
N THR A 71 0.98 -2.97 -5.78
CA THR A 71 1.36 -2.51 -4.44
C THR A 71 1.82 -1.05 -4.55
N PRO A 72 1.28 -0.13 -3.73
CA PRO A 72 1.78 1.23 -3.68
C PRO A 72 3.18 1.24 -3.06
N LYS A 73 4.11 1.91 -3.73
CA LYS A 73 5.49 2.08 -3.25
C LYS A 73 5.71 3.52 -2.85
N HIS A 74 6.53 3.76 -1.83
CA HIS A 74 6.93 5.10 -1.41
C HIS A 74 7.45 5.96 -2.56
N ILE A 75 8.25 5.38 -3.47
CA ILE A 75 8.71 6.09 -4.66
C ILE A 75 7.55 6.60 -5.54
N HIS A 76 6.49 5.82 -5.73
CA HIS A 76 5.38 6.26 -6.57
C HIS A 76 4.63 7.42 -5.90
N ILE A 77 4.42 7.33 -4.59
CA ILE A 77 3.75 8.37 -3.80
C ILE A 77 4.56 9.67 -3.80
N ILE A 78 5.88 9.60 -3.58
CA ILE A 78 6.71 10.81 -3.53
C ILE A 78 6.89 11.46 -4.91
N VAL A 79 6.99 10.65 -5.98
CA VAL A 79 7.04 11.17 -7.35
C VAL A 79 5.73 11.87 -7.69
N GLU A 80 4.60 11.29 -7.31
CA GLU A 80 3.28 11.90 -7.48
C GLU A 80 3.18 13.24 -6.74
N MET A 81 3.65 13.31 -5.50
CA MET A 81 3.74 14.56 -4.75
C MET A 81 4.58 15.61 -5.50
N TYR A 82 5.67 15.22 -6.15
CA TYR A 82 6.48 16.15 -6.95
C TYR A 82 5.81 16.62 -8.24
N VAL A 83 4.96 15.79 -8.88
CA VAL A 83 4.12 16.21 -10.01
C VAL A 83 3.12 17.27 -9.55
N LYS A 84 2.42 17.02 -8.43
CA LYS A 84 1.47 17.96 -7.83
C LYS A 84 2.15 19.25 -7.37
N TYR A 85 3.36 19.16 -6.81
CA TYR A 85 4.16 20.32 -6.42
C TYR A 85 4.59 21.18 -7.60
N ALA A 86 4.94 20.57 -8.74
CA ALA A 86 5.27 21.33 -9.95
C ALA A 86 4.06 22.10 -10.50
N TYR A 87 2.84 21.61 -10.27
CA TYR A 87 1.61 22.28 -10.65
C TYR A 87 1.19 23.37 -9.67
N ASN A 88 1.16 23.07 -8.36
CA ASN A 88 0.83 24.05 -7.32
C ASN A 88 1.67 23.78 -6.05
N PRO A 89 2.82 24.48 -5.89
CA PRO A 89 3.72 24.28 -4.75
C PRO A 89 3.05 24.55 -3.41
N THR A 90 2.34 25.67 -3.29
CA THR A 90 1.71 26.11 -2.04
C THR A 90 0.68 25.10 -1.55
N LEU A 91 -0.22 24.68 -2.43
CA LEU A 91 -1.27 23.73 -2.06
C LEU A 91 -0.69 22.34 -1.76
N THR A 92 0.36 21.92 -2.48
CA THR A 92 1.03 20.65 -2.23
C THR A 92 1.78 20.63 -0.90
N LEU A 93 2.36 21.76 -0.47
CA LEU A 93 2.96 21.88 0.86
C LEU A 93 1.89 21.83 1.96
N GLN A 94 0.70 22.41 1.74
CA GLN A 94 -0.41 22.24 2.69
C GLN A 94 -0.87 20.79 2.78
N LEU A 95 -0.92 20.05 1.66
CA LEU A 95 -1.18 18.61 1.65
C LEU A 95 -0.10 17.84 2.42
N LYS A 96 1.18 18.20 2.24
CA LYS A 96 2.31 17.64 2.99
C LYS A 96 2.11 17.81 4.50
N GLU A 97 1.76 19.01 4.96
CA GLU A 97 1.52 19.28 6.39
C GLU A 97 0.30 18.52 6.93
N HIS A 98 -0.76 18.38 6.13
CA HIS A 98 -1.91 17.56 6.50
C HIS A 98 -1.51 16.08 6.70
N ILE A 99 -0.65 15.55 5.81
CA ILE A 99 -0.12 14.19 5.92
C ILE A 99 0.79 14.03 7.14
N LEU A 100 1.66 15.01 7.44
CA LEU A 100 2.49 14.99 8.65
C LEU A 100 1.65 15.05 9.93
N ASN A 101 0.58 15.82 9.95
CA ASN A 101 -0.36 15.81 11.07
C ASN A 101 -1.04 14.44 11.23
N MET A 102 -1.44 13.80 10.13
CA MET A 102 -1.96 12.43 10.14
C MET A 102 -0.94 11.44 10.74
N PHE A 103 0.35 11.53 10.37
CA PHE A 103 1.40 10.70 10.97
C PHE A 103 1.45 10.82 12.50
N ASN A 104 1.30 12.03 13.05
CA ASN A 104 1.34 12.24 14.50
C ASN A 104 0.17 11.58 15.25
N GLN A 105 -0.96 11.35 14.58
CA GLN A 105 -2.18 10.81 15.19
C GLN A 105 -2.33 9.30 15.04
N ILE A 106 -1.74 8.72 13.99
CA ILE A 106 -1.81 7.28 13.73
C ILE A 106 -1.08 6.48 14.80
N LYS A 107 -1.71 5.38 15.24
CA LYS A 107 -1.16 4.41 16.19
C LYS A 107 -0.92 3.05 15.53
N PRO A 108 0.06 2.25 16.02
CA PRO A 108 0.21 0.86 15.62
C PRO A 108 -1.06 0.05 15.96
N ILE A 109 -1.27 -1.06 15.27
CA ILE A 109 -2.44 -1.94 15.47
C ILE A 109 -2.05 -3.29 16.04
N ASP A 110 -3.01 -3.90 16.73
CA ASP A 110 -2.96 -5.26 17.26
C ASP A 110 -4.13 -6.12 16.72
N TYR A 111 -4.61 -5.81 15.52
CA TYR A 111 -5.73 -6.50 14.88
C TYR A 111 -5.58 -6.49 13.35
N PHE A 112 -6.31 -7.38 12.68
CA PHE A 112 -6.41 -7.42 11.22
C PHE A 112 -7.87 -7.69 10.83
N PRO A 113 -8.42 -7.04 9.78
CA PRO A 113 -7.78 -6.04 8.93
C PRO A 113 -7.61 -4.65 9.60
N PRO A 114 -6.59 -3.85 9.20
CA PRO A 114 -6.45 -2.47 9.65
C PRO A 114 -7.69 -1.62 9.33
N LYS A 115 -7.96 -0.63 10.18
CA LYS A 115 -8.96 0.41 9.91
C LYS A 115 -8.26 1.75 9.72
N LEU A 116 -8.82 2.60 8.85
CA LEU A 116 -8.42 4.01 8.78
C LEU A 116 -8.74 4.68 10.12
N GLN A 117 -7.76 5.35 10.70
CA GLN A 117 -7.79 6.02 11.99
C GLN A 117 -7.97 7.54 11.85
N PHE A 118 -7.53 8.13 10.74
CA PHE A 118 -7.49 9.56 10.52
C PHE A 118 -8.31 10.01 9.30
N PHE A 119 -8.15 9.36 8.16
CA PHE A 119 -8.76 9.78 6.91
C PHE A 119 -10.29 9.88 7.00
N LYS A 120 -10.80 10.96 6.43
CA LYS A 120 -12.22 11.15 6.13
C LYS A 120 -12.36 11.74 4.72
N PRO A 121 -13.43 11.45 3.97
CA PRO A 121 -13.61 11.96 2.61
C PRO A 121 -13.49 13.49 2.51
N GLU A 122 -13.91 14.22 3.54
CA GLU A 122 -13.88 15.68 3.58
C GLU A 122 -12.45 16.24 3.61
N HIS A 123 -11.46 15.45 4.06
CA HIS A 123 -10.06 15.84 4.06
C HIS A 123 -9.51 16.06 2.65
N THR A 124 -10.18 15.54 1.62
CA THR A 124 -9.81 15.76 0.22
C THR A 124 -10.20 17.15 -0.28
N ASN A 125 -11.24 17.76 0.30
CA ASN A 125 -11.88 18.98 -0.22
C ASN A 125 -10.90 20.17 -0.41
N PRO A 126 -10.00 20.48 0.54
CA PRO A 126 -9.07 21.59 0.38
C PRO A 126 -8.10 21.41 -0.79
N PHE A 127 -7.87 20.17 -1.22
CA PHE A 127 -6.78 19.79 -2.12
C PHE A 127 -7.25 19.30 -3.49
N GLN A 128 -8.57 19.35 -3.77
CA GLN A 128 -9.16 18.82 -5.02
C GLN A 128 -8.52 19.40 -6.29
N ASP A 129 -8.03 20.64 -6.24
CA ASP A 129 -7.32 21.26 -7.36
C ASP A 129 -6.06 20.49 -7.78
N LEU A 130 -5.42 19.74 -6.87
CA LEU A 130 -4.27 18.91 -7.18
C LEU A 130 -4.63 17.64 -7.97
N ASP A 131 -5.91 17.28 -8.09
CA ASP A 131 -6.37 16.15 -8.90
C ASP A 131 -6.36 16.45 -10.41
N LYS A 132 -6.09 17.70 -10.81
CA LYS A 132 -5.93 18.11 -12.20
C LYS A 132 -4.65 17.55 -12.85
N VAL A 133 -3.69 17.07 -12.05
CA VAL A 133 -2.41 16.53 -12.52
C VAL A 133 -2.00 15.26 -11.80
N GLY A 134 -1.17 14.46 -12.48
CA GLY A 134 -0.61 13.22 -11.95
C GLY A 134 -1.52 12.00 -12.17
N GLU A 135 -1.03 10.83 -11.76
CA GLU A 135 -1.76 9.56 -11.95
C GLU A 135 -2.68 9.23 -10.77
N PHE A 136 -2.38 9.73 -9.57
CA PHE A 136 -3.14 9.43 -8.37
C PHE A 136 -3.92 10.63 -7.86
N THR A 137 -5.17 10.37 -7.44
CA THR A 137 -5.98 11.38 -6.76
C THR A 137 -5.45 11.65 -5.35
N VAL A 138 -5.75 12.81 -4.79
CA VAL A 138 -5.47 13.14 -3.39
C VAL A 138 -6.16 12.15 -2.47
N GLU A 139 -7.38 11.73 -2.79
CA GLU A 139 -8.09 10.67 -2.07
C GLU A 139 -7.27 9.38 -1.99
N PHE A 140 -6.75 8.91 -3.13
CA PHE A 140 -5.89 7.73 -3.17
C PHE A 140 -4.62 7.92 -2.35
N LEU A 141 -3.96 9.08 -2.48
CA LEU A 141 -2.74 9.40 -1.76
C LEU A 141 -2.94 9.39 -0.25
N LEU A 142 -4.01 10.02 0.24
CA LEU A 142 -4.29 10.11 1.68
C LEU A 142 -4.56 8.72 2.27
N VAL A 143 -5.47 7.95 1.66
CA VAL A 143 -5.83 6.60 2.15
C VAL A 143 -4.62 5.67 2.13
N THR A 144 -3.88 5.67 1.02
CA THR A 144 -2.74 4.75 0.86
C THR A 144 -1.59 5.13 1.79
N THR A 145 -1.30 6.42 1.95
CA THR A 145 -0.23 6.89 2.85
C THR A 145 -0.54 6.57 4.30
N GLU A 146 -1.81 6.70 4.71
CA GLU A 146 -2.26 6.31 6.04
C GLU A 146 -2.07 4.80 6.29
N LEU A 147 -2.45 3.95 5.34
CA LEU A 147 -2.24 2.51 5.50
C LEU A 147 -0.76 2.12 5.55
N LEU A 148 0.10 2.77 4.75
CA LEU A 148 1.55 2.58 4.84
C LEU A 148 2.10 3.06 6.19
N ALA A 149 1.57 4.17 6.72
CA ALA A 149 1.94 4.68 8.04
C ALA A 149 1.58 3.71 9.16
N ILE A 150 0.34 3.18 9.13
CA ILE A 150 -0.11 2.16 10.09
C ILE A 150 0.79 0.92 10.00
N GLN A 151 1.08 0.45 8.79
CA GLN A 151 1.95 -0.70 8.55
C GLN A 151 3.37 -0.46 9.12
N GLU A 152 3.94 0.71 8.86
CA GLU A 152 5.29 1.04 9.33
C GLU A 152 5.35 1.16 10.83
N LYS A 153 4.42 1.86 11.48
CA LYS A 153 4.40 1.97 12.95
C LYS A 153 4.18 0.63 13.64
N THR A 154 3.35 -0.24 13.05
CA THR A 154 3.10 -1.59 13.58
C THR A 154 4.35 -2.47 13.50
N ASN A 155 5.11 -2.35 12.42
CA ASN A 155 6.30 -3.17 12.19
C ASN A 155 7.60 -2.58 12.77
N TYR A 156 7.68 -1.26 12.87
CA TYR A 156 8.90 -0.49 13.15
C TYR A 156 8.57 0.70 14.08
N PRO A 157 8.39 0.47 15.39
CA PRO A 157 8.03 1.53 16.33
C PRO A 157 9.08 2.64 16.44
N GLU A 158 10.34 2.33 16.18
CA GLU A 158 11.49 3.25 16.27
C GLU A 158 11.57 4.26 15.11
N GLY A 159 10.75 4.14 14.06
CA GLY A 159 10.73 5.16 13.01
C GLY A 159 10.02 4.76 11.72
N SER A 160 9.45 5.79 11.07
CA SER A 160 8.69 5.70 9.82
C SER A 160 9.51 6.25 8.65
N LEU A 161 9.75 5.41 7.63
CA LEU A 161 10.35 5.86 6.36
C LEU A 161 9.43 6.88 5.72
N THR A 162 8.12 6.64 5.78
CA THR A 162 7.12 7.50 5.15
C THR A 162 7.15 8.89 5.75
N GLU A 163 7.11 9.03 7.07
CA GLU A 163 7.20 10.31 7.76
C GLU A 163 8.50 11.05 7.40
N SER A 164 9.62 10.33 7.39
CA SER A 164 10.92 10.87 7.04
C SER A 164 11.01 11.35 5.57
N LEU A 165 10.24 10.76 4.65
CA LEU A 165 10.14 11.22 3.27
C LEU A 165 9.34 12.53 3.16
N TYR A 166 8.22 12.63 3.87
CA TYR A 166 7.38 13.84 3.87
C TYR A 166 8.06 15.03 4.59
N ASN A 167 8.85 14.79 5.63
CA ASN A 167 9.67 15.83 6.26
C ASN A 167 10.72 16.40 5.30
N ASP A 168 11.36 15.54 4.51
CA ASP A 168 12.38 15.95 3.54
C ASP A 168 11.78 16.60 2.27
N PHE A 169 10.51 16.32 1.96
CA PHE A 169 9.82 16.85 0.79
C PHE A 169 9.68 18.38 0.82
N GLY A 170 10.09 19.03 -0.27
CA GLY A 170 10.09 20.49 -0.39
C GLY A 170 11.19 21.20 0.41
N VAL A 171 12.04 20.45 1.12
CA VAL A 171 13.17 20.98 1.91
C VAL A 171 14.50 20.53 1.32
N LYS A 172 14.63 19.24 1.02
CA LYS A 172 15.83 18.65 0.40
C LYS A 172 15.70 18.61 -1.12
N ASP A 173 16.86 18.42 -1.76
CA ASP A 173 16.93 18.15 -3.19
C ASP A 173 16.07 16.94 -3.59
N ARG A 174 15.39 17.06 -4.73
CA ARG A 174 14.37 16.11 -5.20
C ARG A 174 14.96 14.72 -5.43
N PHE A 175 16.17 14.64 -6.00
CA PHE A 175 16.83 13.36 -6.26
C PHE A 175 17.24 12.68 -4.95
N SER A 176 17.64 13.46 -3.95
CA SER A 176 17.95 12.93 -2.61
C SER A 176 16.72 12.28 -1.95
N VAL A 177 15.55 12.94 -2.02
CA VAL A 177 14.31 12.40 -1.47
C VAL A 177 13.83 11.17 -2.25
N ILE A 178 13.87 11.22 -3.59
CA ILE A 178 13.49 10.08 -4.44
C ILE A 178 14.41 8.88 -4.18
N SER A 179 15.73 9.11 -4.09
CA SER A 179 16.71 8.07 -3.78
C SER A 179 16.40 7.39 -2.45
N LYS A 180 16.11 8.17 -1.41
CA LYS A 180 15.68 7.66 -0.09
C LYS A 180 14.43 6.79 -0.16
N ALA A 181 13.48 7.10 -1.03
CA ALA A 181 12.25 6.31 -1.22
C ALA A 181 12.49 4.97 -1.93
N VAL A 182 13.60 4.84 -2.66
CA VAL A 182 14.03 3.59 -3.33
C VAL A 182 14.89 2.74 -2.41
N LEU A 183 15.70 3.38 -1.58
CA LEU A 183 16.68 2.74 -0.70
C LEU A 183 15.95 1.92 0.36
N LYS A 184 15.70 0.66 0.01
CA LYS A 184 15.28 -0.38 0.95
C LYS A 184 16.29 -0.35 2.09
N ARG A 185 15.83 -0.20 3.34
CA ARG A 185 16.66 -0.33 4.54
C ARG A 185 17.58 -1.53 4.31
N ILE A 186 18.88 -1.25 4.09
CA ILE A 186 19.91 -2.27 4.20
C ILE A 186 19.78 -2.71 5.66
N ARG A 187 19.50 -4.02 5.84
CA ARG A 187 19.38 -4.65 7.16
C ARG A 187 20.55 -4.28 8.05
#